data_AF-A0A5J4PU11-F1
#
_entry.id   AF-A0A5J4PU11-F1
#
_cell.length_a   1.000
_cell.length_b   1.000
_cell.length_c   1.000
_cell.angle_alpha   90.00
_cell.angle_beta   90.00
_cell.angle_gamma   90.00
#
_symmetry.space_group_name_H-M   'P 1'
#
loop_
_entity.id
_entity.type
_entity.pdbx_description
1 polymer ?
#
loop_
_entity_poly.entity_id
_entity_poly.type
_entity_poly.pdbx_seq_one_letter_code
_entity_poly.pdbx_strand_id
1 'polypeptide(L)'
;RKQKAGDIHPEYYILKVNQFDDVAKDPLDEWIYYLKNDQIKSSFKAPGLDKAREVLEYDLLTPEEKKRYDRALDAALGRESALDTAKEEGIEEGIEKGIEQRNKEIVLNAHRSALTMETIRSLTGLSQEEIQAIIRQDKKTES
;
A
#
# COMPACT_ATOMS: atom_id res chain seq x y z
N ARG A 1 -31.79 22.43 -32.38
CA ARG A 1 -32.77 21.42 -31.89
C ARG A 1 -32.56 21.28 -30.38
N LYS A 2 -33.54 21.69 -29.55
CA LYS A 2 -33.47 21.59 -28.08
C LYS A 2 -34.11 20.26 -27.67
N GLN A 3 -33.38 19.35 -27.01
CA GLN A 3 -33.99 18.21 -26.33
C GLN A 3 -34.74 18.74 -25.10
N LYS A 4 -36.04 18.44 -25.00
CA LYS A 4 -36.90 18.85 -23.88
C LYS A 4 -36.60 17.96 -22.66
N ALA A 5 -36.42 18.59 -21.50
CA ALA A 5 -36.12 17.96 -20.22
C ALA A 5 -37.35 17.25 -19.60
N GLY A 6 -37.93 16.28 -20.31
CA GLY A 6 -39.16 15.60 -19.88
C GLY A 6 -39.25 14.09 -20.13
N ASP A 7 -38.37 13.49 -20.94
CA ASP A 7 -38.56 12.11 -21.42
C ASP A 7 -37.54 11.10 -20.85
N ILE A 8 -37.12 11.27 -19.60
CA ILE A 8 -36.31 10.25 -18.90
C ILE A 8 -37.13 9.68 -17.74
N HIS A 9 -38.18 8.95 -18.07
CA HIS A 9 -38.87 8.11 -17.10
C HIS A 9 -38.03 6.85 -16.87
N PRO A 10 -37.72 6.47 -15.62
CA PRO A 10 -37.06 5.20 -15.35
C PRO A 10 -37.97 4.04 -15.75
N GLU A 11 -37.50 3.19 -16.66
CA GLU A 11 -38.12 1.90 -16.93
C GLU A 11 -37.75 0.93 -15.80
N TYR A 12 -38.75 0.50 -15.02
CA TYR A 12 -38.57 -0.50 -13.98
C TYR A 12 -38.92 -1.88 -14.51
N TYR A 13 -37.94 -2.78 -14.51
CA TYR A 13 -38.15 -4.21 -14.79
C TYR A 13 -38.35 -4.94 -13.48
N ILE A 14 -39.59 -5.37 -13.19
CA ILE A 14 -39.89 -6.21 -12.02
C ILE A 14 -39.75 -7.68 -12.44
N LEU A 15 -38.64 -8.30 -12.06
CA LEU A 15 -38.38 -9.72 -12.31
C LEU A 15 -38.89 -10.56 -11.14
N LYS A 16 -39.89 -11.42 -11.40
CA LYS A 16 -40.39 -12.40 -10.42
C LYS A 16 -39.56 -13.68 -10.48
N VAL A 17 -38.37 -13.64 -9.87
CA VAL A 17 -37.37 -14.73 -9.91
C VAL A 17 -37.92 -16.11 -9.49
N ASN A 18 -38.90 -16.16 -8.58
CA ASN A 18 -39.51 -17.42 -8.10
C ASN A 18 -40.38 -18.16 -9.13
N GLN A 19 -40.74 -17.52 -10.25
CA GLN A 19 -41.57 -18.11 -11.30
C GLN A 19 -40.76 -18.74 -12.44
N PHE A 20 -39.43 -18.67 -12.37
CA PHE A 20 -38.53 -19.27 -13.35
C PHE A 20 -38.06 -20.65 -12.90
N ASP A 21 -37.94 -21.56 -13.87
CA ASP A 21 -37.37 -22.88 -13.67
C ASP A 21 -35.88 -22.79 -13.30
N ASP A 22 -35.38 -23.72 -12.49
CA ASP A 22 -34.00 -23.72 -12.00
C ASP A 22 -32.95 -24.16 -13.05
N VAL A 23 -33.33 -24.17 -14.32
CA VAL A 23 -32.49 -24.59 -15.45
C VAL A 23 -31.89 -23.36 -16.10
N ALA A 24 -30.67 -23.01 -15.71
CA ALA A 24 -29.93 -21.91 -16.33
C ALA A 24 -29.40 -22.31 -17.72
N LYS A 25 -29.86 -21.63 -18.77
CA LYS A 25 -29.43 -21.87 -20.16
C LYS A 25 -28.70 -20.68 -20.76
N ASP A 26 -28.96 -19.48 -20.25
CA ASP A 26 -28.32 -18.24 -20.68
C ASP A 26 -27.72 -17.44 -19.49
N PRO A 27 -26.88 -16.42 -19.75
CA PRO A 27 -26.28 -15.61 -18.69
C PRO A 27 -27.30 -14.92 -17.76
N LEU A 28 -28.50 -14.58 -18.25
CA LEU A 28 -29.53 -13.95 -17.43
C LEU A 28 -30.16 -14.98 -16.48
N ASP A 29 -30.39 -16.20 -16.96
CA ASP A 29 -30.87 -17.31 -16.12
C ASP A 29 -29.88 -17.67 -15.02
N GLU A 30 -28.56 -17.57 -15.29
CA GLU A 30 -27.53 -17.76 -14.26
C GLU A 30 -27.64 -16.69 -13.15
N TRP A 31 -27.92 -15.43 -13.52
CA TRP A 31 -28.22 -14.36 -12.56
C TRP A 31 -29.53 -14.62 -11.81
N ILE A 32 -30.60 -15.04 -12.49
CA ILE A 32 -31.89 -15.37 -11.87
C ILE A 32 -31.74 -16.54 -10.90
N TYR A 33 -30.97 -17.57 -11.26
CA TYR A 33 -30.68 -18.71 -10.40
C TYR A 33 -29.96 -18.27 -9.13
N TYR A 34 -28.92 -17.44 -9.26
CA TYR A 34 -28.19 -16.89 -8.12
C TYR A 34 -29.13 -16.09 -7.20
N LEU A 35 -29.91 -15.15 -7.74
CA LEU A 35 -30.83 -14.32 -6.98
C LEU A 35 -31.96 -15.10 -6.29
N LYS A 36 -32.30 -16.28 -6.82
CA LYS A 36 -33.33 -17.17 -6.26
C LYS A 36 -32.78 -18.09 -5.17
N ASN A 37 -31.55 -18.59 -5.34
CA ASN A 37 -31.01 -19.69 -4.55
C ASN A 37 -29.84 -19.29 -3.64
N ASP A 38 -29.38 -18.03 -3.71
CA ASP A 38 -28.18 -17.52 -3.03
C ASP A 38 -26.95 -18.41 -3.27
N GLN A 39 -26.84 -18.98 -4.46
CA GLN A 39 -25.78 -19.91 -4.86
C GLN A 39 -25.35 -19.68 -6.30
N ILE A 40 -24.04 -19.66 -6.52
CA ILE A 40 -23.44 -19.53 -7.85
C ILE A 40 -22.71 -20.84 -8.17
N LYS A 41 -23.21 -21.59 -9.16
CA LYS A 41 -22.54 -22.84 -9.59
C LYS A 41 -21.20 -22.51 -10.25
N SER A 42 -20.22 -23.40 -10.09
CA SER A 42 -18.89 -23.25 -10.71
C SER A 42 -18.91 -23.25 -12.24
N SER A 43 -19.98 -23.79 -12.85
CA SER A 43 -20.19 -23.80 -14.29
C SER A 43 -20.74 -22.49 -14.86
N PHE A 44 -21.17 -21.55 -14.01
CA PHE A 44 -21.75 -20.27 -14.46
C PHE A 44 -20.67 -19.36 -15.05
N LYS A 45 -21.00 -18.70 -16.16
CA LYS A 45 -20.08 -17.86 -16.95
C LYS A 45 -20.60 -16.45 -17.20
N ALA A 46 -21.74 -16.07 -16.61
CA ALA A 46 -22.30 -14.75 -16.82
C ALA A 46 -21.31 -13.67 -16.36
N PRO A 47 -21.06 -12.64 -17.20
CA PRO A 47 -20.17 -11.56 -16.83
C PRO A 47 -20.58 -10.91 -15.50
N GLY A 48 -19.64 -10.80 -14.56
CA GLY A 48 -19.85 -10.19 -13.25
C GLY A 48 -20.27 -11.16 -12.13
N LEU A 49 -20.69 -12.39 -12.44
CA LEU A 49 -21.00 -13.39 -11.40
C LEU A 49 -19.76 -13.79 -10.58
N ASP A 50 -18.55 -13.68 -11.15
CA ASP A 50 -17.33 -13.95 -10.40
C ASP A 50 -17.16 -13.00 -9.20
N LYS A 51 -17.46 -11.71 -9.38
CA LYS A 51 -17.45 -10.73 -8.28
C LYS A 51 -18.57 -11.01 -7.28
N ALA A 52 -19.75 -11.37 -7.76
CA ALA A 52 -20.86 -11.74 -6.88
C ALA A 52 -20.51 -13.00 -6.05
N ARG A 53 -19.74 -13.94 -6.61
CA ARG A 53 -19.25 -15.12 -5.91
C ARG A 53 -18.33 -14.76 -4.76
N GLU A 54 -17.36 -13.89 -4.98
CA GLU A 54 -16.45 -13.42 -3.93
C GLU A 54 -17.22 -12.75 -2.77
N VAL A 55 -18.20 -11.90 -3.10
CA VAL A 55 -19.04 -11.24 -2.09
C VAL A 55 -19.90 -12.24 -1.35
N LEU A 56 -20.54 -13.17 -2.07
CA LEU A 56 -21.38 -14.22 -1.48
C LEU A 56 -20.58 -15.14 -0.56
N GLU A 57 -19.36 -15.52 -0.96
CA GLU A 57 -18.47 -16.36 -0.14
C GLU A 57 -18.17 -15.69 1.20
N TYR A 58 -17.91 -14.38 1.22
CA TYR A 58 -17.78 -13.62 2.45
C TYR A 58 -19.10 -13.55 3.21
N ASP A 59 -20.22 -13.28 2.55
CA ASP A 59 -21.51 -13.11 3.22
C ASP A 59 -22.02 -14.37 3.90
N LEU A 60 -21.75 -15.53 3.31
CA LEU A 60 -22.07 -16.85 3.84
C LEU A 60 -21.20 -17.27 5.04
N LEU A 61 -20.11 -16.55 5.32
CA LEU A 61 -19.31 -16.81 6.53
C LEU A 61 -20.13 -16.55 7.79
N THR A 62 -19.92 -17.42 8.79
CA THR A 62 -20.45 -17.17 10.13
C THR A 62 -19.83 -15.91 10.75
N PRO A 63 -20.47 -15.27 11.74
CA PRO A 63 -19.87 -14.11 12.42
C PRO A 63 -18.48 -14.37 12.99
N GLU A 64 -18.21 -15.59 13.44
CA GLU A 64 -16.88 -15.98 13.93
C GLU A 64 -15.86 -16.08 12.79
N GLU A 65 -16.25 -16.63 11.64
CA GLU A 65 -15.40 -16.73 10.45
C GLU A 65 -15.09 -15.36 9.86
N LYS A 66 -16.09 -14.46 9.73
CA LYS A 66 -15.87 -13.08 9.30
C LYS A 66 -14.83 -12.39 10.19
N LYS A 67 -15.00 -12.48 11.50
CA LYS A 67 -14.05 -11.92 12.46
C LYS A 67 -12.63 -12.49 12.33
N ARG A 68 -12.48 -13.79 12.03
CA ARG A 68 -11.17 -14.40 11.79
C ARG A 68 -10.57 -13.92 10.48
N TYR A 69 -11.38 -13.83 9.42
CA TYR A 69 -10.99 -13.34 8.11
C TYR A 69 -10.49 -11.90 8.19
N ASP A 70 -11.29 -11.00 8.78
CA ASP A 70 -10.96 -9.59 8.93
C ASP A 70 -9.67 -9.40 9.72
N ARG A 71 -9.51 -10.14 10.83
CA ARG A 71 -8.27 -10.10 11.62
C ARG A 71 -7.06 -10.56 10.81
N ALA A 72 -7.21 -11.60 9.99
CA ALA A 72 -6.12 -12.10 9.16
C ALA A 72 -5.74 -11.08 8.08
N LEU A 73 -6.74 -10.41 7.49
CA LEU A 73 -6.56 -9.32 6.53
C LEU A 73 -5.85 -8.12 7.17
N ASP A 74 -6.35 -7.64 8.32
CA ASP A 74 -5.73 -6.55 9.08
C ASP A 74 -4.29 -6.87 9.46
N ALA A 75 -4.02 -8.11 9.90
CA ALA A 75 -2.67 -8.54 10.23
C ALA A 75 -1.76 -8.59 9.00
N ALA A 76 -2.28 -8.94 7.83
CA ALA A 76 -1.51 -8.94 6.59
C ALA A 76 -1.17 -7.52 6.13
N LEU A 77 -2.16 -6.64 6.09
CA LEU A 77 -1.98 -5.22 5.75
C LEU A 77 -1.03 -4.53 6.74
N GLY A 78 -1.20 -4.79 8.04
CA GLY A 78 -0.33 -4.23 9.08
C GLY A 78 1.13 -4.67 8.93
N ARG A 79 1.39 -5.91 8.50
CA ARG A 79 2.75 -6.37 8.21
C ARG A 79 3.36 -5.68 7.00
N GLU A 80 2.59 -5.52 5.93
CA GLU A 80 3.05 -4.85 4.71
C GLU A 80 3.40 -3.39 5.00
N SER A 81 2.48 -2.65 5.65
CA SER A 81 2.74 -1.28 6.06
C SER A 81 3.94 -1.14 6.99
N ALA A 82 4.11 -2.05 7.96
CA ALA A 82 5.28 -2.02 8.84
C ALA A 82 6.60 -2.27 8.09
N LEU A 83 6.61 -3.14 7.07
CA LEU A 83 7.79 -3.37 6.24
C LEU A 83 8.13 -2.17 5.37
N ASP A 84 7.12 -1.51 4.80
CA ASP A 84 7.33 -0.30 4.00
C ASP A 84 7.87 0.84 4.86
N THR A 85 7.28 1.10 6.03
CA THR A 85 7.82 2.09 6.99
C THR A 85 9.25 1.76 7.38
N ALA A 86 9.55 0.51 7.76
CA ALA A 86 10.90 0.11 8.15
C ALA A 86 11.92 0.29 7.01
N LYS A 87 11.50 0.08 5.76
CA LYS A 87 12.35 0.29 4.59
C LYS A 87 12.60 1.78 4.34
N GLU A 88 11.58 2.61 4.44
CA GLU A 88 11.71 4.06 4.30
C GLU A 88 12.64 4.64 5.37
N GLU A 89 12.38 4.34 6.64
CA GLU A 89 13.23 4.75 7.77
C GLU A 89 14.67 4.25 7.59
N GLY A 90 14.86 2.99 7.18
CA GLY A 90 16.18 2.42 6.94
C GLY A 90 16.95 3.11 5.80
N ILE A 91 16.25 3.56 4.75
CA ILE A 91 16.87 4.34 3.66
C ILE A 91 17.25 5.73 4.15
N GLU A 92 16.36 6.41 4.87
CA GLU A 92 16.61 7.75 5.41
C GLU A 92 17.81 7.74 6.37
N GLU A 93 17.80 6.84 7.37
CA GLU A 93 18.92 6.65 8.28
C GLU A 93 20.22 6.28 7.54
N GLY A 94 20.12 5.44 6.51
CA GLY A 94 21.27 5.02 5.72
C GLY A 94 21.90 6.18 4.95
N ILE A 95 21.08 7.07 4.38
CA ILE A 95 21.54 8.29 3.70
C ILE A 95 22.17 9.24 4.70
N GLU A 96 21.52 9.49 5.84
CA GLU A 96 22.04 10.40 6.87
C GLU A 96 23.40 9.91 7.40
N LYS A 97 23.51 8.64 7.82
CA LYS A 97 24.76 8.03 8.26
C LYS A 97 25.83 8.06 7.18
N GLY A 98 25.45 7.86 5.91
CA GLY A 98 26.35 7.95 4.77
C GLY A 98 26.92 9.36 4.55
N ILE A 99 26.07 10.39 4.68
CA ILE A 99 26.47 11.80 4.59
C ILE A 99 27.39 12.16 5.76
N GLU A 100 27.05 11.76 6.99
CA GLU A 100 27.86 12.01 8.17
C GLU A 100 29.25 11.37 8.06
N GLN A 101 29.30 10.09 7.66
CA GLN A 101 30.55 9.36 7.48
C GLN A 101 31.42 10.00 6.39
N ARG A 102 30.82 10.36 5.24
CA ARG A 102 31.52 11.09 4.17
C ARG A 102 32.08 12.43 4.66
N ASN A 103 31.28 13.20 5.39
CA ASN A 103 31.72 14.50 5.92
C ASN A 103 32.87 14.33 6.90
N LYS A 104 32.81 13.32 7.77
CA LYS A 104 33.88 12.97 8.69
C LYS A 104 35.18 12.64 7.94
N GLU A 105 35.10 11.82 6.91
CA GLU A 105 36.25 11.46 6.07
C GLU A 105 36.87 12.68 5.38
N ILE A 106 36.04 13.58 4.83
CA ILE A 106 36.51 14.83 4.21
C ILE A 106 37.24 15.69 5.24
N VAL A 107 36.67 15.88 6.43
CA VAL A 107 37.29 16.66 7.51
C VAL A 107 38.65 16.10 7.90
N LEU A 108 38.74 14.79 8.14
CA LEU A 108 39.99 14.16 8.58
C LEU A 108 41.06 14.19 7.49
N ASN A 109 40.70 13.90 6.25
CA ASN A 109 41.64 13.94 5.13
C ASN A 109 42.12 15.36 4.85
N ALA A 110 41.23 16.35 4.93
CA ALA A 110 41.59 17.75 4.74
C ALA A 110 42.48 18.28 5.86
N HIS A 111 42.19 17.92 7.12
CA HIS A 111 43.03 18.26 8.26
C HIS A 111 44.43 17.62 8.15
N ARG A 112 44.52 16.33 7.77
CA ARG A 112 45.81 15.64 7.53
C ARG A 112 46.60 16.28 6.39
N SER A 113 45.91 16.86 5.41
CA SER A 113 46.52 17.61 4.30
C SER A 113 46.84 19.07 4.64
N ALA A 114 46.68 19.49 5.91
CA ALA A 114 46.91 20.84 6.40
C ALA A 114 46.11 21.94 5.66
N LEU A 115 44.92 21.60 5.14
CA LEU A 115 43.98 22.58 4.57
C LEU A 115 43.45 23.52 5.67
N THR A 116 43.10 24.75 5.30
CA THR A 116 42.60 25.74 6.27
C THR A 116 41.19 25.37 6.75
N MET A 117 40.88 25.78 7.98
CA MET A 117 39.54 25.61 8.57
C MET A 117 38.45 26.21 7.66
N GLU A 118 38.72 27.35 7.03
CA GLU A 118 37.81 28.00 6.10
C GLU A 118 37.51 27.13 4.87
N THR A 119 38.53 26.50 4.28
CA THR A 119 38.34 25.58 3.15
C THR A 119 37.55 24.34 3.55
N ILE A 120 37.80 23.76 4.73
CA ILE A 120 37.06 22.60 5.22
C ILE A 120 35.58 22.94 5.40
N ARG A 121 35.27 24.09 6.02
CA ARG A 121 33.89 24.58 6.16
C ARG A 121 33.21 24.78 4.80
N SER A 122 33.93 25.31 3.82
CA SER A 122 33.39 25.48 2.46
C SER A 122 33.11 24.15 1.75
N LEU A 123 33.83 23.07 2.07
CA LEU A 123 33.67 21.76 1.42
C LEU A 123 32.58 20.91 2.05
N THR A 124 32.40 20.97 3.36
CA THR A 124 31.47 20.11 4.11
C THR A 124 30.20 20.83 4.56
N GLY A 125 30.19 22.16 4.55
CA GLY A 125 29.09 22.98 5.09
C GLY A 125 28.98 22.97 6.61
N LEU A 126 29.93 22.32 7.31
CA LEU A 126 29.92 22.20 8.76
C LEU A 126 30.38 23.49 9.46
N SER A 127 29.94 23.65 10.70
CA SER A 127 30.44 24.68 11.62
C SER A 127 31.88 24.37 12.07
N GLN A 128 32.56 25.39 12.59
CA GLN A 128 33.92 25.22 13.10
C GLN A 128 33.93 24.27 14.31
N GLU A 129 32.91 24.34 15.14
CA GLU A 129 32.73 23.52 16.34
C GLU A 129 32.60 22.03 15.97
N GLU A 130 31.78 21.70 14.97
CA GLU A 130 31.60 20.32 14.48
C GLU A 130 32.90 19.73 13.91
N ILE A 131 33.61 20.52 13.10
CA ILE A 131 34.91 20.11 12.53
C ILE A 131 35.91 19.83 13.65
N GLN A 132 36.02 20.71 14.65
CA GLN A 132 36.91 20.50 15.79
C GLN A 132 36.51 19.28 16.63
N ALA A 133 35.22 19.04 16.82
CA ALA A 133 34.73 17.86 17.54
C ALA A 133 35.13 16.57 16.82
N ILE A 134 34.97 16.51 15.49
CA ILE A 134 35.38 15.37 14.66
C ILE A 134 36.89 15.09 14.81
N ILE A 135 37.72 16.14 14.67
CA ILE A 135 39.18 16.01 14.80
C ILE A 135 39.58 15.55 16.22
N ARG A 136 38.89 16.06 17.25
CA ARG A 136 39.15 15.67 18.65
C ARG A 136 38.78 14.23 18.93
N GLN A 137 37.67 13.75 18.38
CA GLN A 137 37.24 12.36 18.50
C GLN A 137 38.23 11.40 17.82
N ASP A 138 38.75 11.75 16.64
CA ASP A 138 39.76 10.95 15.92
C ASP A 138 41.03 10.76 16.75
N LYS A 139 41.58 11.86 17.30
CA LYS A 139 42.76 11.82 18.20
C LYS A 139 42.55 10.96 19.45
N LYS A 140 41.32 10.90 19.99
CA LYS A 140 40.98 10.07 21.15
C LYS A 140 40.85 8.59 20.79
N THR A 141 40.60 8.27 19.52
CA THR A 141 40.47 6.89 19.03
C THR A 141 41.85 6.30 18.67
N GLU A 142 42.82 7.14 18.34
CA GLU A 142 44.23 6.77 18.07
C GLU A 142 45.12 6.67 19.32
N SER A 143 44.59 6.99 20.53
CA SER A 143 45.30 6.91 21.83
C SER A 143 44.82 5.73 22.67
#